data_AF-A0A2V6JKD5-F1
#
_entry.id   AF-A0A2V6JKD5-F1
#
_cell.length_a   1.000
_cell.length_b   1.000
_cell.length_c   1.000
_cell.angle_alpha   90.00
_cell.angle_beta   90.00
_cell.angle_gamma   90.00
#
_symmetry.space_group_name_H-M   'P 1'
#
loop_
_entity.id
_entity.type
_entity.pdbx_description
1 polymer ?
#
loop_
_entity_poly.entity_id
_entity_poly.type
_entity_poly.pdbx_seq_one_letter_code
_entity_poly.pdbx_strand_id
1 'polypeptide(L)'
;MDENNGLVVTARNQPFADGILMDGWRNGGRLYWCAVKEDSAYDLRLHPPRKPEPPPYAGTTAWKEDPLYSAWLQDYDNVYKWQWQPTVR
;
A
#
# COMPACT_ATOMS: atom_id res chain seq x y z
N MET A 1 5.78 9.73 23.65
CA MET A 1 4.68 9.46 22.70
C MET A 1 5.08 10.26 21.50
N ASP A 2 5.74 9.61 20.56
CA ASP A 2 6.42 10.32 19.48
C ASP A 2 5.43 10.34 18.32
N GLU A 3 4.94 11.53 18.00
CA GLU A 3 3.97 11.73 16.93
C GLU A 3 4.64 11.50 15.58
N ASN A 4 3.97 10.79 14.68
CA ASN A 4 4.48 10.54 13.34
C ASN A 4 3.40 10.66 12.27
N ASN A 5 3.83 11.08 11.08
CA ASN A 5 2.96 11.34 9.94
C ASN A 5 3.25 10.33 8.81
N GLY A 6 2.27 9.49 8.50
CA GLY A 6 2.23 8.66 7.29
C GLY A 6 1.44 9.33 6.16
N LEU A 7 1.71 8.92 4.92
CA LEU A 7 0.94 9.30 3.73
C LEU A 7 0.14 8.09 3.24
N VAL A 8 -1.12 8.27 2.89
CA VAL A 8 -1.90 7.26 2.15
C VAL A 8 -2.14 7.74 0.73
N VAL A 9 -1.71 6.93 -0.25
CA VAL A 9 -1.90 7.18 -1.67
C VAL A 9 -3.08 6.35 -2.18
N THR A 10 -4.03 7.02 -2.83
CA THR A 10 -5.19 6.41 -3.49
C THR A 10 -5.30 6.87 -4.93
N ALA A 11 -5.87 6.04 -5.79
CA ALA A 11 -6.34 6.47 -7.10
C ALA A 11 -7.58 7.38 -6.97
N ARG A 12 -7.88 8.15 -8.02
CA ARG A 12 -9.03 9.07 -7.98
C ARG A 12 -10.33 8.27 -7.80
N ASN A 13 -11.16 8.68 -6.83
CA ASN A 13 -12.40 8.00 -6.41
C ASN A 13 -12.21 6.63 -5.75
N GLN A 14 -10.99 6.20 -5.45
CA GLN A 14 -10.73 4.98 -4.68
C GLN A 14 -10.93 5.26 -3.16
N PRO A 15 -11.57 4.35 -2.40
CA PRO A 15 -11.70 4.49 -0.95
C PRO A 15 -10.33 4.49 -0.24
N PHE A 16 -10.22 5.27 0.84
CA PHE A 16 -9.01 5.35 1.67
C PHE A 16 -8.49 3.97 2.12
N ALA A 17 -9.40 3.06 2.50
CA ALA A 17 -9.05 1.72 2.98
C ALA A 17 -8.44 0.80 1.90
N ASP A 18 -8.56 1.16 0.63
CA ASP A 18 -7.93 0.43 -0.49
C ASP A 18 -6.59 1.07 -0.92
N GLY A 19 -6.19 2.17 -0.30
CA GLY A 19 -4.95 2.88 -0.59
C GLY A 19 -3.68 2.15 -0.10
N ILE A 20 -2.55 2.70 -0.52
CA ILE A 20 -1.21 2.28 -0.08
C ILE A 20 -0.74 3.26 1.01
N LEU A 21 -0.45 2.75 2.20
CA LEU A 21 0.20 3.51 3.27
C LEU A 21 1.70 3.59 2.99
N MET A 22 2.30 4.74 3.24
CA MET A 22 3.73 5.02 3.17
C MET A 22 4.17 5.76 4.45
N ASP A 23 5.16 5.21 5.15
CA ASP A 23 5.63 5.72 6.44
C ASP A 23 7.17 5.64 6.49
N GLY A 24 7.81 6.79 6.72
CA GLY A 24 9.27 6.91 6.74
C GLY A 24 9.93 6.69 8.10
N TRP A 25 9.15 6.58 9.18
CA TRP A 25 9.64 6.38 10.56
C TRP A 25 9.73 4.92 10.94
N ARG A 26 8.77 4.13 10.46
CA ARG A 26 8.73 2.68 10.60
C ARG A 26 10.02 2.02 10.08
N ASN A 27 10.26 0.80 10.56
CA ASN A 27 11.50 0.05 10.33
C ASN A 27 12.81 0.83 10.67
N GLY A 28 12.74 1.84 11.57
CA GLY A 28 13.90 2.63 11.97
C GLY A 28 14.43 3.56 10.88
N GLY A 29 13.53 4.30 10.21
CA GLY A 29 13.90 5.23 9.13
C GLY A 29 13.95 4.61 7.73
N ARG A 30 13.63 3.31 7.59
CA ARG A 30 13.55 2.64 6.28
C ARG A 30 12.11 2.65 5.80
N LEU A 31 11.84 3.40 4.73
CA LEU A 31 10.51 3.56 4.14
C LEU A 31 9.72 2.23 4.14
N TYR A 32 8.63 2.24 4.90
CA TYR A 32 7.66 1.16 4.98
C TYR A 32 6.47 1.49 4.06
N TRP A 33 5.96 0.47 3.38
CA TRP A 33 4.68 0.56 2.68
C TRP A 33 3.89 -0.75 2.77
N CYS A 34 2.57 -0.64 2.77
CA CYS A 34 1.62 -1.76 2.70
C CYS A 34 0.26 -1.28 2.18
N ALA A 35 -0.67 -2.19 1.90
CA ALA A 35 -2.07 -1.81 1.76
C ALA A 35 -2.63 -1.35 3.12
N VAL A 36 -3.49 -0.34 3.16
CA VAL A 36 -4.05 0.20 4.42
C VAL A 36 -4.77 -0.89 5.25
N LYS A 37 -5.44 -1.85 4.61
CA LYS A 37 -6.07 -3.01 5.27
C LYS A 37 -5.08 -3.93 6.00
N GLU A 38 -3.82 -3.96 5.57
CA GLU A 38 -2.77 -4.81 6.14
C GLU A 38 -1.99 -4.10 7.27
N ASP A 39 -2.23 -2.80 7.48
CA ASP A 39 -1.44 -1.96 8.40
C ASP A 39 -1.36 -2.53 9.82
N SER A 40 -2.47 -3.08 10.32
CA SER A 40 -2.54 -3.73 11.65
C SER A 40 -1.52 -4.87 11.86
N ALA A 41 -0.98 -5.47 10.79
CA ALA A 41 0.08 -6.47 10.89
C ALA A 41 1.43 -5.87 11.33
N TYR A 42 1.66 -4.57 11.09
CA TYR A 42 2.84 -3.85 11.58
C TYR A 42 2.88 -3.81 13.11
N ASP A 43 1.76 -3.47 13.75
CA ASP A 43 1.64 -3.41 15.20
C ASP A 43 1.76 -4.79 15.83
N LEU A 44 1.16 -5.82 15.23
CA LEU A 44 1.31 -7.22 15.66
C LEU A 44 2.76 -7.73 15.58
N ARG A 45 3.61 -7.11 14.74
CA ARG A 45 5.05 -7.42 14.66
C ARG A 45 5.87 -6.71 15.74
N LEU A 46 5.49 -5.50 16.15
CA LEU A 46 6.14 -4.78 17.26
C LEU A 46 5.67 -5.28 18.64
N HIS A 47 4.40 -5.66 18.73
CA HIS A 47 3.73 -6.11 19.95
C HIS A 47 3.03 -7.46 19.70
N PRO A 48 3.81 -8.54 19.44
CA PRO A 48 3.23 -9.85 19.22
C PRO A 48 2.45 -10.32 20.46
N PRO A 49 1.27 -10.94 20.30
CA PRO A 49 0.61 -11.60 21.42
C PRO A 49 1.53 -12.70 21.98
N ARG A 50 1.79 -12.66 23.30
CA ARG A 50 2.75 -13.54 23.99
C ARG A 50 2.67 -15.00 23.53
N LYS A 51 3.63 -15.42 22.72
CA LYS A 51 3.90 -16.80 22.27
C LYS A 51 5.42 -17.00 22.16
N PRO A 52 5.92 -18.25 22.29
CA PRO A 52 7.34 -18.54 22.21
C PRO A 52 7.94 -18.22 20.83
N GLU A 53 9.26 -17.99 20.82
CA GLU A 53 10.00 -17.28 19.76
C GLU A 53 9.88 -17.91 18.34
N PRO A 54 9.70 -17.08 17.28
CA PRO A 54 9.80 -17.50 15.89
C PRO A 54 11.24 -17.44 15.34
N PRO A 55 11.56 -18.17 14.25
CA PRO A 55 12.92 -18.27 13.72
C PRO A 55 13.48 -16.96 13.11
N PRO A 56 14.81 -16.81 13.02
CA PRO A 56 15.49 -15.51 12.91
C PRO A 56 15.49 -14.85 11.52
N TYR A 57 14.56 -15.20 10.63
CA TYR A 57 14.47 -14.61 9.29
C TYR A 57 13.02 -14.51 8.77
N ALA A 58 12.30 -13.49 9.23
CA ALA A 58 11.14 -12.99 8.47
C ALA A 58 11.68 -12.18 7.27
N GLY A 59 11.66 -12.79 6.09
CA GLY A 59 12.39 -12.30 4.91
C GLY A 59 12.05 -10.87 4.49
N THR A 60 13.09 -10.15 4.06
CA THR A 60 12.98 -8.84 3.40
C THR A 60 12.02 -8.95 2.21
N THR A 61 11.02 -8.05 2.14
CA THR A 61 10.05 -7.99 1.05
C THR A 61 10.70 -7.56 -0.26
N ALA A 62 11.25 -8.53 -0.99
CA ALA A 62 11.64 -8.36 -2.39
C ALA A 62 10.36 -8.22 -3.23
N TRP A 63 9.90 -6.99 -3.41
CA TRP A 63 8.72 -6.71 -4.23
C TRP A 63 9.01 -7.12 -5.67
N LYS A 64 8.13 -7.96 -6.24
CA LYS A 64 8.20 -8.40 -7.63
C LYS A 64 6.97 -7.86 -8.33
N GLU A 65 7.20 -7.05 -9.36
CA GLU A 65 6.12 -6.45 -10.14
C GLU A 65 5.29 -7.53 -10.84
N ASP A 66 3.97 -7.37 -10.80
CA ASP A 66 3.02 -8.03 -11.69
C ASP A 66 2.66 -7.06 -12.82
N PRO A 67 3.19 -7.27 -14.05
CA PRO A 67 2.95 -6.38 -15.17
C PRO A 67 1.49 -6.32 -15.62
N LEU A 68 0.68 -7.36 -15.35
CA LEU A 68 -0.75 -7.35 -15.68
C LEU A 68 -1.52 -6.42 -14.75
N TYR A 69 -1.11 -6.34 -13.48
CA TYR A 69 -1.69 -5.42 -12.51
C TYR A 69 -1.20 -3.98 -12.73
N SER A 70 0.10 -3.78 -12.99
CA SER A 70 0.66 -2.43 -13.18
C SER A 70 0.33 -1.80 -14.55
N ALA A 71 0.03 -2.59 -15.58
CA ALA A 71 -0.37 -2.06 -16.90
C ALA A 71 -1.58 -1.11 -16.83
N TRP A 72 -2.59 -1.43 -16.02
CA TRP A 72 -3.76 -0.55 -15.84
C TRP A 72 -3.42 0.79 -15.17
N LEU A 73 -2.36 0.84 -14.36
CA LEU A 73 -1.87 2.09 -13.80
C LEU A 73 -1.17 2.99 -14.84
N GLN A 74 -0.72 2.45 -15.98
CA GLN A 74 -0.19 3.26 -17.08
C GLN A 74 -1.28 3.82 -18.01
N ASP A 75 -2.45 3.20 -18.07
CA ASP A 75 -3.61 3.77 -18.78
C ASP A 75 -4.17 5.04 -18.09
N TYR A 76 -3.80 5.31 -16.83
CA TYR A 76 -4.26 6.47 -16.07
C TYR A 76 -3.88 7.82 -16.71
N ASP A 77 -2.72 7.92 -17.35
CA ASP A 77 -2.30 9.12 -18.11
C ASP A 77 -3.20 9.39 -19.33
N ASN A 78 -3.90 8.36 -19.82
CA ASN A 78 -4.81 8.43 -20.95
C ASN A 78 -6.29 8.46 -20.56
N VAL A 79 -6.65 8.38 -19.27
CA VAL A 79 -8.05 8.40 -18.79
C VAL A 79 -8.84 9.61 -19.31
N TYR A 80 -8.20 10.77 -19.45
CA TYR A 80 -8.85 11.99 -20.00
C TYR A 80 -9.22 11.89 -21.49
N LYS A 81 -8.67 10.93 -22.24
CA LYS A 81 -9.03 10.66 -23.64
C LYS A 81 -10.27 9.79 -23.79
N TRP A 82 -10.68 9.09 -22.72
CA TRP A 82 -11.92 8.31 -22.67
C TRP A 82 -13.12 9.23 -22.44
N GLN A 83 -13.45 10.04 -23.44
CA GLN A 83 -14.76 10.67 -23.51
C GLN A 83 -15.81 9.59 -23.78
N TRP A 84 -16.50 9.15 -22.72
CA TRP A 84 -17.76 8.42 -22.87
C TRP A 84 -18.73 9.28 -23.68
N GLN A 85 -19.10 8.81 -24.87
CA GLN A 85 -20.21 9.34 -25.66
C GLN A 85 -21.43 8.43 -25.46
N PRO A 86 -22.40 8.80 -24.59
CA PRO A 86 -23.62 8.02 -24.38
C PRO A 86 -24.69 8.38 -25.42
N THR A 87 -24.42 8.09 -26.70
CA THR A 87 -25.27 8.40 -27.87
C THR A 87 -24.62 7.74 -29.10
N VAL A 88 -25.28 7.29 -30.17
CA VAL A 88 -26.69 7.20 -30.60
C VAL A 88 -26.83 5.75 -31.14
N ARG A 89 -27.95 5.02 -31.02
CA ARG A 89 -29.35 5.43 -30.95
C ARG A 89 -30.17 4.62 -29.96
#